data_AF-A0A7C5KSW5-F1
#
_entry.id   AF-A0A7C5KSW5-F1
#
_cell.length_a   1.000
_cell.length_b   1.000
_cell.length_c   1.000
_cell.angle_alpha   90.00
_cell.angle_beta   90.00
_cell.angle_gamma   90.00
#
_symmetry.space_group_name_H-M   'P 1'
#
loop_
_entity.id
_entity.type
_entity.pdbx_description
1 polymer ?
#
loop_
_entity_poly.entity_id
_entity_poly.type
_entity_poly.pdbx_seq_one_letter_code
_entity_poly.pdbx_strand_id
1 'polypeptide(L)'
;MRECVGSTTGAFRGRVPTRGGWGTTFVDQREHPSLPSPVLKASDLSALNAKAQAWLGLVSEANMVDQVDLSGKKEKEIKSIRAKNRKKIRALRKKARKAKEKFLKDFAKRGKKVGTLLKYVADLRRIFDGVFPYKGMFSDGKPKKRYAVKKKKTKEVPFWIHIPKGYKVKKSWPLILDIPGKNGESWQKAEGVLNKAWTGGTLDTDFIIACPEVLEELDLDAEFDPLSVQEEMVRAEGERRKWMFSLMRDLLFNFRIETDRFYLSASDDSVPFILRFASAFPDRFAGLVIKNPKGIENATVPNLMNLSVLIIYDKDHKSISETFAKNLKEAGNENVTLLEGKGTSPFAGNALDIEKWAQKTFRLLYPRHVKLLPVSDRLKKAYWVKIDRSEGLGDVPAELRPRIEVKADPENNRIEIKSTSVWRVTLYLNDFLVDLDKEISIVVNGVVQKQRRQRSMEFLQNMIIRRGDPRNIYVTSIRLDIPKPASKDQGEEEEKKGEGDSH
;
A
#
# COMPACT_ATOMS: atom_id res chain seq x y z
N MET A 1 45.50 -11.73 -59.64
CA MET A 1 45.86 -10.70 -58.64
C MET A 1 45.50 -11.28 -57.28
N ARG A 2 46.45 -12.02 -56.70
CA ARG A 2 47.40 -11.56 -55.67
C ARG A 2 46.67 -11.26 -54.36
N GLU A 3 46.67 -12.22 -53.43
CA GLU A 3 47.68 -12.37 -52.33
C GLU A 3 47.21 -11.54 -51.11
N CYS A 4 47.31 -11.92 -49.85
CA CYS A 4 48.02 -13.01 -49.20
C CYS A 4 47.62 -13.04 -47.70
N VAL A 5 47.60 -14.25 -47.11
CA VAL A 5 48.17 -14.64 -45.79
C VAL A 5 47.50 -14.08 -44.52
N GLY A 6 47.19 -14.86 -43.48
CA GLY A 6 47.40 -16.28 -43.18
C GLY A 6 47.41 -16.54 -41.66
N SER A 7 47.28 -17.82 -41.29
CA SER A 7 47.64 -18.43 -39.98
C SER A 7 46.82 -18.00 -38.74
N THR A 8 46.56 -18.78 -37.69
CA THR A 8 47.10 -20.08 -37.25
C THR A 8 46.11 -20.71 -36.25
N THR A 9 46.02 -22.03 -36.27
CA THR A 9 45.40 -22.87 -35.24
C THR A 9 46.26 -22.88 -33.96
N GLY A 10 45.69 -22.49 -32.84
CA GLY A 10 46.32 -22.56 -31.51
C GLY A 10 45.35 -23.11 -30.46
N ALA A 11 45.63 -24.31 -29.96
CA ALA A 11 44.89 -24.96 -28.88
C ALA A 11 45.05 -24.20 -27.56
N PHE A 12 43.94 -23.77 -26.96
CA PHE A 12 43.91 -23.18 -25.62
C PHE A 12 43.24 -24.13 -24.62
N ARG A 13 44.07 -24.85 -23.84
CA ARG A 13 43.66 -25.44 -22.57
C ARG A 13 43.59 -24.32 -21.52
N GLY A 14 42.39 -23.73 -21.36
CA GLY A 14 42.10 -22.71 -20.35
C GLY A 14 41.53 -23.31 -19.06
N ARG A 15 42.15 -22.97 -17.93
CA ARG A 15 41.80 -23.37 -16.55
C ARG A 15 40.34 -23.09 -16.19
N VAL A 16 39.74 -24.03 -15.44
CA VAL A 16 38.45 -23.86 -14.75
C VAL A 16 38.54 -22.67 -13.77
N PRO A 17 37.65 -21.68 -13.83
CA PRO A 17 37.59 -20.64 -12.81
C PRO A 17 37.11 -21.24 -11.49
N THR A 18 37.97 -21.15 -10.48
CA THR A 18 37.60 -21.43 -9.09
C THR A 18 36.40 -20.58 -8.69
N ARG A 19 35.45 -21.20 -7.98
CA ARG A 19 34.24 -20.60 -7.38
C ARG A 19 34.55 -19.27 -6.67
N GLY A 20 34.43 -18.16 -7.38
CA GLY A 20 34.34 -16.83 -6.81
C GLY A 20 33.03 -16.73 -6.03
N GLY A 21 33.14 -16.43 -4.74
CA GLY A 21 32.00 -16.28 -3.86
C GLY A 21 30.97 -15.32 -4.45
N TRP A 22 29.72 -15.76 -4.54
CA TRP A 22 28.58 -14.89 -4.79
C TRP A 22 28.42 -13.98 -3.57
N GLY A 23 29.25 -12.93 -3.50
CA GLY A 23 28.98 -11.78 -2.68
C GLY A 23 27.63 -11.24 -3.13
N THR A 24 26.61 -11.41 -2.30
CA THR A 24 25.36 -10.68 -2.44
C THR A 24 25.68 -9.20 -2.26
N THR A 25 26.08 -8.54 -3.33
CA THR A 25 26.11 -7.08 -3.39
C THR A 25 24.69 -6.63 -3.08
N PHE A 26 24.53 -6.04 -1.90
CA PHE A 26 23.32 -5.34 -1.52
C PHE A 26 23.18 -4.22 -2.56
N VAL A 27 22.35 -4.45 -3.57
CA VAL A 27 22.06 -3.46 -4.61
C VAL A 27 21.54 -2.23 -3.90
N ASP A 28 22.18 -1.10 -4.19
CA ASP A 28 21.93 0.25 -3.69
C ASP A 28 20.41 0.50 -3.51
N GLN A 29 19.93 0.26 -2.29
CA GLN A 29 18.57 0.57 -1.90
C GLN A 29 18.58 2.07 -1.66
N ARG A 30 18.18 2.86 -2.68
CA ARG A 30 17.93 4.30 -2.52
C ARG A 30 17.15 4.48 -1.21
N GLU A 31 17.79 5.06 -0.21
CA GLU A 31 17.21 5.16 1.11
C GLU A 31 15.94 6.00 1.00
N HIS A 32 14.88 5.59 1.71
CA HIS A 32 13.67 6.39 1.76
C HIS A 32 14.06 7.77 2.32
N PRO A 33 13.83 8.88 1.59
CA PRO A 33 14.48 10.16 1.86
C PRO A 33 14.17 10.74 3.24
N SER A 34 13.10 10.28 3.89
CA SER A 34 12.68 10.74 5.21
C SER A 34 13.10 9.86 6.40
N LEU A 35 13.70 8.69 6.20
CA LEU A 35 14.09 7.84 7.34
C LEU A 35 15.54 8.09 7.76
N PRO A 36 15.85 8.04 9.08
CA PRO A 36 17.23 8.04 9.54
C PRO A 36 17.96 6.79 9.01
N SER A 37 19.27 6.89 8.84
CA SER A 37 20.08 5.75 8.44
C SER A 37 20.04 4.64 9.51
N PRO A 38 20.13 3.35 9.10
CA PRO A 38 20.11 2.24 10.04
C PRO A 38 21.29 2.27 11.01
N VAL A 39 21.05 1.84 12.26
CA VAL A 39 22.11 1.80 13.29
C VAL A 39 22.88 0.48 13.28
N LEU A 40 22.31 -0.60 12.74
CA LEU A 40 23.02 -1.85 12.57
C LEU A 40 23.84 -1.87 11.29
N LYS A 41 24.95 -2.60 11.32
CA LYS A 41 25.77 -2.89 10.13
C LYS A 41 24.96 -3.66 9.09
N ALA A 42 25.30 -3.50 7.80
CA ALA A 42 24.62 -4.21 6.71
C ALA A 42 24.65 -5.75 6.85
N SER A 43 25.80 -6.31 7.26
CA SER A 43 25.94 -7.75 7.52
C SER A 43 25.00 -8.23 8.65
N ASP A 44 24.82 -7.37 9.64
CA ASP A 44 23.99 -7.60 10.80
C ASP A 44 22.50 -7.60 10.44
N LEU A 45 22.08 -6.66 9.61
CA LEU A 45 20.73 -6.59 9.04
C LEU A 45 20.42 -7.78 8.13
N SER A 46 21.35 -8.14 7.25
CA SER A 46 21.22 -9.29 6.34
C SER A 46 21.01 -10.60 7.11
N ALA A 47 21.78 -10.83 8.17
CA ALA A 47 21.66 -12.01 9.01
C ALA A 47 20.29 -12.10 9.73
N LEU A 48 19.76 -10.96 10.21
CA LEU A 48 18.42 -10.90 10.81
C LEU A 48 17.32 -11.11 9.78
N ASN A 49 17.45 -10.50 8.59
CA ASN A 49 16.51 -10.65 7.49
C ASN A 49 16.38 -12.12 7.05
N ALA A 50 17.50 -12.82 6.86
CA ALA A 50 17.48 -14.24 6.50
C ALA A 50 16.74 -15.10 7.56
N LYS A 51 16.90 -14.78 8.85
CA LYS A 51 16.18 -15.46 9.93
C LYS A 51 14.69 -15.10 9.97
N ALA A 52 14.34 -13.84 9.70
CA ALA A 52 12.97 -13.39 9.59
C ALA A 52 12.25 -14.06 8.41
N GLN A 53 12.91 -14.17 7.25
CA GLN A 53 12.45 -14.92 6.08
C GLN A 53 12.21 -16.39 6.40
N ALA A 54 13.15 -17.05 7.07
CA ALA A 54 13.00 -18.46 7.47
C ALA A 54 11.79 -18.67 8.40
N TRP A 55 11.50 -17.70 9.27
CA TRP A 55 10.35 -17.75 10.17
C TRP A 55 9.03 -17.42 9.45
N LEU A 56 8.90 -16.23 8.88
CA LEU A 56 7.67 -15.73 8.28
C LEU A 56 7.32 -16.46 6.97
N GLY A 57 8.32 -16.97 6.25
CA GLY A 57 8.15 -17.88 5.12
C GLY A 57 7.37 -19.13 5.50
N LEU A 58 7.72 -19.77 6.61
CA LEU A 58 7.01 -20.96 7.11
C LEU A 58 5.59 -20.64 7.60
N VAL A 59 5.37 -19.46 8.18
CA VAL A 59 4.03 -18.99 8.57
C VAL A 59 3.16 -18.77 7.34
N SER A 60 3.71 -18.09 6.33
CA SER A 60 3.02 -17.86 5.05
C SER A 60 2.67 -19.17 4.36
N GLU A 61 3.61 -20.11 4.26
CA GLU A 61 3.37 -21.43 3.68
C GLU A 61 2.25 -22.18 4.43
N ALA A 62 2.25 -22.14 5.76
CA ALA A 62 1.18 -22.77 6.56
C ALA A 62 -0.19 -22.15 6.26
N ASN A 63 -0.27 -20.83 6.12
CA ASN A 63 -1.50 -20.13 5.77
C ASN A 63 -1.96 -20.45 4.35
N MET A 64 -1.03 -20.58 3.39
CA MET A 64 -1.36 -20.98 2.02
C MET A 64 -1.94 -22.41 1.95
N VAL A 65 -1.39 -23.35 2.73
CA VAL A 65 -1.92 -24.73 2.83
C VAL A 65 -3.32 -24.76 3.44
N ASP A 66 -3.62 -23.81 4.34
CA ASP A 66 -4.94 -23.69 4.97
C ASP A 66 -5.99 -23.08 4.02
N GLN A 67 -5.55 -22.27 3.06
CA GLN A 67 -6.42 -21.57 2.09
C GLN A 67 -6.70 -22.36 0.81
N VAL A 68 -6.40 -23.66 0.77
CA VAL A 68 -6.67 -24.52 -0.41
C VAL A 68 -8.17 -24.51 -0.72
N ASP A 69 -8.52 -24.19 -1.97
CA ASP A 69 -9.90 -24.27 -2.44
C ASP A 69 -10.32 -25.75 -2.55
N LEU A 70 -11.36 -26.10 -1.81
CA LEU A 70 -11.94 -27.45 -1.76
C LEU A 70 -13.30 -27.53 -2.46
N SER A 71 -13.71 -26.46 -3.15
CA SER A 71 -14.99 -26.44 -3.86
C SER A 71 -15.02 -27.47 -5.01
N GLY A 72 -16.14 -28.18 -5.14
CA GLY A 72 -16.31 -29.24 -6.13
C GLY A 72 -15.64 -30.58 -5.79
N LYS A 73 -15.04 -30.72 -4.59
CA LYS A 73 -14.54 -32.01 -4.10
C LYS A 73 -15.63 -32.75 -3.31
N LYS A 74 -15.64 -34.09 -3.38
CA LYS A 74 -16.58 -34.92 -2.58
C LYS A 74 -16.25 -34.78 -1.09
N GLU A 75 -17.24 -34.89 -0.20
CA GLU A 75 -17.05 -34.69 1.24
C GLU A 75 -15.93 -35.58 1.83
N LYS A 76 -15.85 -36.86 1.41
CA LYS A 76 -14.78 -37.78 1.81
C LYS A 76 -13.39 -37.27 1.40
N GLU A 77 -13.28 -36.69 0.20
CA GLU A 77 -12.04 -36.09 -0.30
C GLU A 77 -11.68 -34.82 0.47
N ILE A 78 -12.67 -33.96 0.76
CA ILE A 78 -12.49 -32.77 1.60
C ILE A 78 -11.94 -33.15 2.97
N LYS A 79 -12.54 -34.16 3.64
CA LYS A 79 -12.07 -34.66 4.94
C LYS A 79 -10.62 -35.17 4.86
N SER A 80 -10.30 -35.95 3.82
CA SER A 80 -8.94 -36.46 3.58
C SER A 80 -7.92 -35.35 3.35
N ILE A 81 -8.22 -34.37 2.48
CA ILE A 81 -7.35 -33.22 2.22
C ILE A 81 -7.15 -32.39 3.49
N ARG A 82 -8.23 -32.11 4.25
CA ARG A 82 -8.14 -31.38 5.52
C ARG A 82 -7.29 -32.12 6.54
N ALA A 83 -7.40 -33.44 6.65
CA ALA A 83 -6.57 -34.24 7.56
C ALA A 83 -5.08 -34.15 7.18
N LYS A 84 -4.75 -34.33 5.88
CA LYS A 84 -3.38 -34.18 5.35
C LYS A 84 -2.83 -32.77 5.59
N ASN A 85 -3.62 -31.75 5.26
CA ASN A 85 -3.25 -30.34 5.45
C ASN A 85 -3.05 -30.02 6.94
N ARG A 86 -3.90 -30.52 7.85
CA ARG A 86 -3.75 -30.32 9.31
C ARG A 86 -2.41 -30.86 9.81
N LYS A 87 -1.98 -32.04 9.34
CA LYS A 87 -0.65 -32.61 9.68
C LYS A 87 0.48 -31.73 9.14
N LYS A 88 0.40 -31.32 7.87
CA LYS A 88 1.38 -30.42 7.23
C LYS A 88 1.48 -29.07 7.96
N ILE A 89 0.34 -28.42 8.23
CA ILE A 89 0.24 -27.14 8.94
C ILE A 89 0.85 -27.25 10.34
N ARG A 90 0.53 -28.31 11.11
CA ARG A 90 1.15 -28.54 12.44
C ARG A 90 2.67 -28.64 12.35
N ALA A 91 3.20 -29.38 11.36
CA ALA A 91 4.63 -29.50 11.15
C ALA A 91 5.28 -28.16 10.78
N LEU A 92 4.68 -27.40 9.86
CA LEU A 92 5.14 -26.07 9.48
C LEU A 92 5.14 -25.10 10.67
N ARG A 93 4.05 -25.05 11.45
CA ARG A 93 3.96 -24.20 12.65
C ARG A 93 4.98 -24.59 13.72
N LYS A 94 5.28 -25.88 13.90
CA LYS A 94 6.34 -26.34 14.80
C LYS A 94 7.72 -25.85 14.34
N LYS A 95 8.02 -25.91 13.04
CA LYS A 95 9.26 -25.36 12.47
C LYS A 95 9.32 -23.83 12.60
N ALA A 96 8.21 -23.15 12.30
CA ALA A 96 8.09 -21.70 12.39
C ALA A 96 8.34 -21.19 13.81
N ARG A 97 7.84 -21.89 14.85
CA ARG A 97 8.11 -21.56 16.26
C ARG A 97 9.60 -21.65 16.59
N LYS A 98 10.29 -22.72 16.19
CA LYS A 98 11.75 -22.84 16.38
C LYS A 98 12.51 -21.75 15.62
N ALA A 99 12.09 -21.40 14.41
CA ALA A 99 12.69 -20.31 13.64
C ALA A 99 12.45 -18.95 14.31
N LYS A 100 11.25 -18.70 14.84
CA LYS A 100 10.90 -17.51 15.64
C LYS A 100 11.81 -17.38 16.85
N GLU A 101 11.97 -18.44 17.64
CA GLU A 101 12.84 -18.44 18.83
C GLU A 101 14.29 -18.07 18.47
N LYS A 102 14.83 -18.66 17.38
CA LYS A 102 16.16 -18.31 16.87
C LYS A 102 16.26 -16.86 16.43
N PHE A 103 15.26 -16.36 15.70
CA PHE A 103 15.19 -14.96 15.29
C PHE A 103 15.15 -14.03 16.51
N LEU A 104 14.26 -14.28 17.47
CA LEU A 104 14.11 -13.45 18.67
C LEU A 104 15.36 -13.42 19.54
N LYS A 105 16.05 -14.56 19.70
CA LYS A 105 17.33 -14.64 20.42
C LYS A 105 18.39 -13.75 19.78
N ASP A 106 18.54 -13.83 18.46
CA ASP A 106 19.48 -13.00 17.71
C ASP A 106 19.09 -11.52 17.72
N PHE A 107 17.81 -11.23 17.52
CA PHE A 107 17.25 -9.89 17.55
C PHE A 107 17.54 -9.24 18.91
N ALA A 108 17.28 -9.93 20.02
CA ALA A 108 17.59 -9.45 21.36
C ALA A 108 19.11 -9.27 21.57
N LYS A 109 19.94 -10.22 21.13
CA LYS A 109 21.41 -10.13 21.23
C LYS A 109 21.94 -8.88 20.52
N ARG A 110 21.42 -8.57 19.34
CA ARG A 110 21.82 -7.41 18.53
C ARG A 110 21.26 -6.11 19.10
N GLY A 111 20.03 -6.15 19.63
CA GLY A 111 19.41 -5.05 20.36
C GLY A 111 20.26 -4.55 21.51
N LYS A 112 20.83 -5.45 22.34
CA LYS A 112 21.71 -5.06 23.46
C LYS A 112 22.85 -4.09 23.07
N LYS A 113 23.31 -4.10 21.81
CA LYS A 113 24.37 -3.19 21.33
C LYS A 113 23.89 -1.75 21.08
N VAL A 114 22.60 -1.58 20.81
CA VAL A 114 21.96 -0.32 20.42
C VAL A 114 20.75 0.00 21.30
N GLY A 115 20.62 -0.65 22.47
CA GLY A 115 19.42 -0.59 23.30
C GLY A 115 18.29 -1.52 22.81
N THR A 116 17.27 -0.97 22.16
CA THR A 116 16.13 -1.75 21.65
C THR A 116 15.97 -1.58 20.15
N LEU A 117 16.09 -2.68 19.39
CA LEU A 117 15.91 -2.64 17.93
C LEU A 117 14.51 -2.21 17.50
N LEU A 118 13.51 -2.35 18.37
CA LEU A 118 12.15 -1.90 18.06
C LEU A 118 12.05 -0.36 17.91
N LYS A 119 13.06 0.38 18.39
CA LYS A 119 13.15 1.85 18.24
C LYS A 119 13.56 2.27 16.82
N TYR A 120 14.31 1.43 16.10
CA TYR A 120 14.93 1.85 14.85
C TYR A 120 14.13 1.38 13.64
N VAL A 121 13.17 2.21 13.22
CA VAL A 121 12.25 1.90 12.10
C VAL A 121 12.99 1.57 10.81
N ALA A 122 14.12 2.23 10.53
CA ALA A 122 14.95 1.96 9.35
C ALA A 122 15.54 0.53 9.37
N ASP A 123 16.11 0.11 10.50
CA ASP A 123 16.58 -1.26 10.69
C ASP A 123 15.43 -2.27 10.58
N LEU A 124 14.28 -2.00 11.21
CA LEU A 124 13.12 -2.89 11.13
C LEU A 124 12.63 -3.08 9.70
N ARG A 125 12.56 -2.02 8.89
CA ARG A 125 12.21 -2.13 7.47
C ARG A 125 13.19 -3.01 6.71
N ARG A 126 14.50 -2.88 6.94
CA ARG A 126 15.51 -3.74 6.30
C ARG A 126 15.44 -5.20 6.80
N ILE A 127 15.19 -5.42 8.09
CA ILE A 127 15.02 -6.76 8.67
C ILE A 127 13.80 -7.45 8.06
N PHE A 128 12.69 -6.75 7.88
CA PHE A 128 11.46 -7.33 7.37
C PHE A 128 11.28 -7.23 5.84
N ASP A 129 12.16 -6.53 5.11
CA ASP A 129 12.07 -6.44 3.65
C ASP A 129 12.08 -7.82 2.99
N GLY A 130 11.09 -8.09 2.14
CA GLY A 130 11.01 -9.36 1.41
C GLY A 130 10.91 -10.60 2.30
N VAL A 131 10.33 -10.52 3.50
CA VAL A 131 10.19 -11.69 4.41
C VAL A 131 9.17 -12.73 3.97
N PHE A 132 8.30 -12.39 3.03
CA PHE A 132 7.34 -13.33 2.47
C PHE A 132 7.97 -14.14 1.35
N PRO A 133 7.57 -15.42 1.18
CA PRO A 133 8.10 -16.25 0.12
C PRO A 133 7.50 -15.82 -1.22
N TYR A 134 8.35 -15.57 -2.21
CA TYR A 134 7.95 -15.24 -3.58
C TYR A 134 8.23 -16.41 -4.51
N LYS A 135 7.38 -16.61 -5.52
CA LYS A 135 7.65 -17.61 -6.55
C LYS A 135 8.75 -17.12 -7.47
N GLY A 136 9.76 -17.95 -7.70
CA GLY A 136 10.75 -17.70 -8.75
C GLY A 136 10.02 -17.66 -10.09
N MET A 137 10.17 -16.55 -10.82
CA MET A 137 9.60 -16.39 -12.15
C MET A 137 10.67 -15.89 -13.09
N PHE A 138 10.68 -16.49 -14.28
CA PHE A 138 11.49 -16.06 -15.40
C PHE A 138 10.70 -15.03 -16.22
N SER A 139 11.39 -14.01 -16.72
CA SER A 139 10.84 -13.05 -17.66
C SER A 139 11.70 -12.97 -18.92
N ASP A 140 11.04 -12.91 -20.07
CA ASP A 140 11.59 -12.62 -21.39
C ASP A 140 11.34 -11.15 -21.80
N GLY A 141 10.76 -10.33 -20.92
CA GLY A 141 10.40 -8.94 -21.19
C GLY A 141 9.14 -8.77 -22.04
N LYS A 142 8.43 -9.85 -22.38
CA LYS A 142 7.20 -9.76 -23.17
C LYS A 142 5.98 -9.69 -22.25
N PRO A 143 4.95 -8.91 -22.61
CA PRO A 143 3.64 -8.97 -21.96
C PRO A 143 3.08 -10.40 -21.94
N LYS A 144 2.55 -10.82 -20.79
CA LYS A 144 1.94 -12.15 -20.62
C LYS A 144 0.60 -12.05 -19.93
N LYS A 145 -0.39 -12.79 -20.43
CA LYS A 145 -1.66 -12.99 -19.74
C LYS A 145 -1.47 -13.90 -18.52
N ARG A 146 -2.11 -13.53 -17.41
CA ARG A 146 -2.14 -14.24 -16.14
C ARG A 146 -3.52 -14.11 -15.50
N TYR A 147 -3.70 -14.83 -14.40
CA TYR A 147 -4.96 -14.90 -13.68
C TYR A 147 -4.68 -14.78 -12.19
N ALA A 148 -5.33 -13.82 -11.51
CA ALA A 148 -5.24 -13.71 -10.07
C ALA A 148 -5.99 -14.87 -9.41
N VAL A 149 -5.35 -15.53 -8.43
CA VAL A 149 -5.78 -16.74 -7.68
C VAL A 149 -7.20 -17.27 -7.98
N LYS A 150 -7.21 -18.51 -8.48
CA LYS A 150 -8.36 -19.39 -8.71
C LYS A 150 -9.04 -19.81 -7.39
N LYS A 151 -10.30 -19.41 -7.19
CA LYS A 151 -11.28 -20.28 -6.51
C LYS A 151 -12.33 -20.65 -7.55
N LYS A 152 -12.69 -21.92 -7.72
CA LYS A 152 -13.60 -22.38 -8.80
C LYS A 152 -14.95 -21.64 -8.86
N LYS A 153 -15.38 -21.01 -7.76
CA LYS A 153 -16.63 -20.23 -7.70
C LYS A 153 -16.46 -18.72 -7.92
N THR A 154 -15.24 -18.19 -7.85
CA THR A 154 -14.98 -16.77 -8.14
C THR A 154 -14.37 -16.70 -9.53
N LYS A 155 -14.93 -15.86 -10.40
CA LYS A 155 -14.36 -15.58 -11.72
C LYS A 155 -12.88 -15.22 -11.54
N GLU A 156 -12.01 -15.90 -12.30
CA GLU A 156 -10.60 -15.58 -12.34
C GLU A 156 -10.47 -14.13 -12.83
N VAL A 157 -9.63 -13.31 -12.19
CA VAL A 157 -9.37 -11.95 -12.67
C VAL A 157 -8.23 -12.04 -13.68
N PRO A 158 -8.49 -11.94 -14.99
CA PRO A 158 -7.43 -11.98 -15.97
C PRO A 158 -6.68 -10.65 -15.89
N PHE A 159 -5.37 -10.71 -16.12
CA PHE A 159 -4.57 -9.50 -16.26
C PHE A 159 -3.39 -9.76 -17.17
N TRP A 160 -2.92 -8.71 -17.81
CA TRP A 160 -1.69 -8.70 -18.58
C TRP A 160 -0.58 -8.09 -17.75
N ILE A 161 0.61 -8.66 -17.82
CA ILE A 161 1.76 -8.18 -17.07
C ILE A 161 3.00 -8.11 -17.96
N HIS A 162 3.67 -6.98 -17.92
CA HIS A 162 5.04 -6.81 -18.39
C HIS A 162 5.98 -6.92 -17.20
N ILE A 163 6.95 -7.83 -17.29
CA ILE A 163 7.97 -8.04 -16.27
C ILE A 163 9.31 -7.74 -16.95
N PRO A 164 10.18 -6.87 -16.42
CA PRO A 164 11.45 -6.55 -17.07
C PRO A 164 12.34 -7.79 -17.29
N LYS A 165 13.11 -7.83 -18.38
CA LYS A 165 14.04 -8.96 -18.68
C LYS A 165 15.02 -9.22 -17.54
N GLY A 166 15.44 -8.16 -16.86
CA GLY A 166 16.35 -8.22 -15.72
C GLY A 166 15.71 -8.69 -14.40
N TYR A 167 14.44 -9.11 -14.38
CA TYR A 167 13.74 -9.48 -13.15
C TYR A 167 14.47 -10.57 -12.36
N LYS A 168 14.77 -10.25 -11.10
CA LYS A 168 15.34 -11.18 -10.12
C LYS A 168 14.46 -11.20 -8.89
N VAL A 169 14.02 -12.39 -8.48
CA VAL A 169 13.19 -12.60 -7.27
C VAL A 169 13.87 -12.12 -5.98
N LYS A 170 15.19 -11.95 -5.98
CA LYS A 170 15.97 -11.43 -4.85
C LYS A 170 16.08 -9.89 -4.82
N LYS A 171 15.64 -9.18 -5.87
CA LYS A 171 15.59 -7.73 -5.95
C LYS A 171 14.13 -7.30 -5.80
N SER A 172 13.86 -6.21 -5.07
CA SER A 172 12.53 -5.61 -5.01
C SER A 172 12.30 -4.72 -6.24
N TRP A 173 11.11 -4.81 -6.84
CA TRP A 173 10.78 -4.13 -8.10
C TRP A 173 9.62 -3.16 -7.91
N PRO A 174 9.70 -1.93 -8.46
CA PRO A 174 8.56 -1.03 -8.45
C PRO A 174 7.44 -1.59 -9.36
N LEU A 175 6.20 -1.21 -9.05
CA LEU A 175 5.00 -1.71 -9.71
C LEU A 175 4.10 -0.56 -10.13
N ILE A 176 3.67 -0.54 -11.39
CA ILE A 176 2.54 0.26 -11.86
C ILE A 176 1.38 -0.69 -12.13
N LEU A 177 0.25 -0.48 -11.45
CA LEU A 177 -1.00 -1.16 -11.75
C LEU A 177 -1.89 -0.19 -12.53
N ASP A 178 -1.99 -0.41 -13.84
CA ASP A 178 -2.68 0.47 -14.78
C ASP A 178 -4.08 -0.07 -15.12
N ILE A 179 -5.12 0.66 -14.73
CA ILE A 179 -6.51 0.27 -14.92
C ILE A 179 -7.03 0.90 -16.21
N PRO A 180 -7.53 0.10 -17.16
CA PRO A 180 -7.99 0.60 -18.45
C PRO A 180 -9.32 1.37 -18.33
N GLY A 181 -9.52 2.36 -19.20
CA GLY A 181 -10.80 3.07 -19.37
C GLY A 181 -11.77 2.34 -20.31
N LYS A 182 -12.90 2.97 -20.66
CA LYS A 182 -13.79 2.44 -21.72
C LYS A 182 -13.38 2.97 -23.10
N ASN A 183 -13.78 2.24 -24.14
CA ASN A 183 -13.79 2.69 -25.53
C ASN A 183 -15.21 2.46 -26.08
N GLY A 184 -16.03 3.52 -26.08
CA GLY A 184 -17.48 3.38 -26.20
C GLY A 184 -18.06 2.75 -24.93
N GLU A 185 -18.89 1.72 -25.08
CA GLU A 185 -19.55 1.05 -23.95
C GLU A 185 -18.70 -0.04 -23.28
N SER A 186 -17.64 -0.49 -23.94
CA SER A 186 -16.82 -1.62 -23.48
C SER A 186 -15.50 -1.16 -22.88
N TRP A 187 -15.05 -1.84 -21.82
CA TRP A 187 -13.71 -1.66 -21.25
C TRP A 187 -12.63 -1.99 -22.28
N GLN A 188 -11.60 -1.15 -22.36
CA GLN A 188 -10.46 -1.41 -23.23
C GLN A 188 -9.77 -2.73 -22.84
N LYS A 189 -9.36 -3.50 -23.85
CA LYS A 189 -8.60 -4.74 -23.62
C LYS A 189 -7.26 -4.43 -22.96
N ALA A 190 -7.01 -5.05 -21.81
CA ALA A 190 -5.79 -4.85 -21.03
C ALA A 190 -4.50 -5.09 -21.82
N GLU A 191 -4.48 -6.09 -22.71
CA GLU A 191 -3.35 -6.34 -23.61
C GLU A 191 -3.06 -5.12 -24.50
N GLY A 192 -4.10 -4.54 -25.08
CA GLY A 192 -3.99 -3.38 -25.97
C GLY A 192 -3.49 -2.15 -25.23
N VAL A 193 -3.98 -1.91 -24.01
CA VAL A 193 -3.50 -0.80 -23.16
C VAL A 193 -2.04 -1.01 -22.79
N LEU A 194 -1.67 -2.20 -22.31
CA LEU A 194 -0.28 -2.51 -21.97
C LEU A 194 0.66 -2.37 -23.17
N ASN A 195 0.27 -2.92 -24.33
CA ASN A 195 1.08 -2.87 -25.54
C ASN A 195 1.21 -1.47 -26.11
N LYS A 196 0.13 -0.67 -26.13
CA LYS A 196 0.15 0.68 -26.70
C LYS A 196 0.78 1.69 -25.76
N ALA A 197 0.37 1.70 -24.49
CA ALA A 197 0.76 2.74 -23.53
C ALA A 197 2.14 2.53 -22.94
N TRP A 198 2.64 1.28 -22.86
CA TRP A 198 3.87 0.99 -22.13
C TRP A 198 4.93 0.29 -22.95
N THR A 199 4.57 -0.68 -23.80
CA THR A 199 5.56 -1.49 -24.52
C THR A 199 5.64 -1.21 -26.01
N GLY A 200 4.95 -0.18 -26.49
CA GLY A 200 4.92 0.22 -27.91
C GLY A 200 6.19 0.89 -28.41
N GLY A 201 7.19 1.08 -27.54
CA GLY A 201 8.51 1.64 -27.85
C GLY A 201 9.66 0.86 -27.18
N THR A 202 10.88 1.40 -27.26
CA THR A 202 12.11 0.85 -26.64
C THR A 202 12.18 1.00 -25.12
N LEU A 203 11.05 1.04 -24.43
CA LEU A 203 10.99 1.18 -22.97
C LEU A 203 11.55 -0.10 -22.32
N ASP A 204 12.85 -0.10 -22.06
CA ASP A 204 13.48 -0.99 -21.07
C ASP A 204 13.15 -0.42 -19.69
N THR A 205 11.90 -0.59 -19.30
CA THR A 205 11.38 -0.06 -18.04
C THR A 205 11.89 -0.92 -16.89
N ASP A 206 12.34 -0.25 -15.83
CA ASP A 206 12.71 -0.89 -14.56
C ASP A 206 11.49 -1.27 -13.69
N PHE A 207 10.27 -1.17 -14.25
CA PHE A 207 9.01 -1.41 -13.55
C PHE A 207 8.34 -2.69 -14.02
N ILE A 208 7.73 -3.38 -13.06
CA ILE A 208 6.66 -4.32 -13.38
C ILE A 208 5.42 -3.49 -13.70
N ILE A 209 4.75 -3.80 -14.80
CA ILE A 209 3.52 -3.13 -15.20
C ILE A 209 2.43 -4.18 -15.34
N ALA A 210 1.35 -4.04 -14.57
CA ALA A 210 0.21 -4.93 -14.63
C ALA A 210 -1.02 -4.14 -15.08
N CYS A 211 -1.81 -4.73 -15.98
CA CYS A 211 -3.07 -4.17 -16.46
C CYS A 211 -4.16 -5.25 -16.38
N PRO A 212 -5.16 -5.11 -15.50
CA PRO A 212 -6.22 -6.11 -15.38
C PRO A 212 -7.28 -5.97 -16.46
N GLU A 213 -7.85 -7.10 -16.85
CA GLU A 213 -9.10 -7.13 -17.61
C GLU A 213 -10.24 -6.82 -16.62
N VAL A 214 -10.98 -5.75 -16.90
CA VAL A 214 -12.20 -5.41 -16.16
C VAL A 214 -13.27 -6.39 -16.60
N LEU A 215 -13.91 -7.06 -15.63
CA LEU A 215 -14.96 -8.04 -15.92
C LEU A 215 -16.21 -7.30 -16.39
N GLU A 216 -16.97 -7.88 -17.33
CA GLU A 216 -18.17 -7.25 -17.92
C GLU A 216 -19.20 -6.81 -16.87
N GLU A 217 -19.35 -7.57 -15.79
CA GLU A 217 -20.26 -7.22 -14.69
C GLU A 217 -19.76 -6.11 -13.76
N LEU A 218 -18.49 -5.69 -13.90
CA LEU A 218 -17.88 -4.66 -13.08
C LEU A 218 -17.94 -3.32 -13.82
N ASP A 219 -18.79 -2.44 -13.31
CA ASP A 219 -18.88 -1.07 -13.79
C ASP A 219 -18.08 -0.14 -12.87
N LEU A 220 -16.89 0.29 -13.28
CA LEU A 220 -15.97 1.08 -12.45
C LEU A 220 -16.28 2.59 -12.45
N ASP A 221 -16.96 3.09 -13.48
CA ASP A 221 -17.45 4.47 -13.60
C ASP A 221 -18.76 4.72 -12.88
N ALA A 222 -19.47 3.67 -12.46
CA ALA A 222 -20.69 3.81 -11.68
C ALA A 222 -20.50 4.83 -10.55
N GLU A 223 -21.47 5.74 -10.45
CA GLU A 223 -21.59 6.63 -9.32
C GLU A 223 -21.73 5.80 -8.04
N PHE A 224 -21.05 6.24 -7.00
CA PHE A 224 -21.13 5.61 -5.70
C PHE A 224 -21.34 6.69 -4.67
N ASP A 225 -22.57 6.76 -4.17
CA ASP A 225 -22.86 7.53 -2.98
C ASP A 225 -22.55 6.68 -1.74
N PRO A 226 -21.54 7.04 -0.93
CA PRO A 226 -21.21 6.32 0.29
C PRO A 226 -22.32 6.40 1.37
N LEU A 227 -23.32 7.26 1.18
CA LEU A 227 -24.48 7.44 2.04
C LEU A 227 -25.67 6.61 1.60
N SER A 228 -25.64 6.06 0.40
CA SER A 228 -26.72 5.24 -0.12
C SER A 228 -26.97 4.07 0.83
N VAL A 229 -28.19 4.00 1.35
CA VAL A 229 -28.70 2.85 2.11
C VAL A 229 -29.02 1.66 1.19
N GLN A 230 -28.89 1.82 -0.13
CA GLN A 230 -29.14 0.75 -1.07
C GLN A 230 -28.06 -0.32 -0.95
N GLU A 231 -28.43 -1.43 -0.33
CA GLU A 231 -27.54 -2.58 -0.09
C GLU A 231 -26.83 -3.04 -1.38
N GLU A 232 -27.49 -2.91 -2.52
CA GLU A 232 -26.95 -3.28 -3.84
C GLU A 232 -25.74 -2.45 -4.25
N MET A 233 -25.75 -1.12 -4.05
CA MET A 233 -24.62 -0.24 -4.37
C MET A 233 -23.42 -0.55 -3.47
N VAL A 234 -23.67 -0.74 -2.16
CA VAL A 234 -22.64 -1.12 -1.18
C VAL A 234 -22.04 -2.48 -1.53
N ARG A 235 -22.88 -3.42 -1.98
CA ARG A 235 -22.44 -4.75 -2.45
C ARG A 235 -21.61 -4.63 -3.72
N ALA A 236 -22.05 -3.88 -4.72
CA ALA A 236 -21.34 -3.68 -5.99
C ALA A 236 -19.96 -3.07 -5.76
N GLU A 237 -19.87 -2.00 -4.97
CA GLU A 237 -18.59 -1.40 -4.59
C GLU A 237 -17.71 -2.38 -3.78
N GLY A 238 -18.33 -3.23 -2.96
CA GLY A 238 -17.68 -4.36 -2.31
C GLY A 238 -17.02 -5.34 -3.29
N GLU A 239 -17.70 -5.70 -4.38
CA GLU A 239 -17.17 -6.59 -5.41
C GLU A 239 -16.03 -5.94 -6.21
N ARG A 240 -16.14 -4.66 -6.58
CA ARG A 240 -15.03 -3.91 -7.23
C ARG A 240 -13.78 -3.91 -6.36
N ARG A 241 -13.92 -3.66 -5.04
CA ARG A 241 -12.80 -3.72 -4.09
C ARG A 241 -12.24 -5.13 -3.96
N LYS A 242 -13.08 -6.17 -3.90
CA LYS A 242 -12.62 -7.56 -3.85
C LYS A 242 -11.84 -7.95 -5.10
N TRP A 243 -12.28 -7.51 -6.28
CA TRP A 243 -11.58 -7.67 -7.55
C TRP A 243 -10.18 -7.05 -7.47
N MET A 244 -10.09 -5.77 -7.10
CA MET A 244 -8.83 -5.05 -6.95
C MET A 244 -7.90 -5.70 -5.92
N PHE A 245 -8.38 -6.03 -4.72
CA PHE A 245 -7.57 -6.69 -3.69
C PHE A 245 -7.12 -8.10 -4.10
N SER A 246 -7.92 -8.83 -4.88
CA SER A 246 -7.53 -10.15 -5.37
C SER A 246 -6.33 -10.06 -6.31
N LEU A 247 -6.34 -9.07 -7.20
CA LEU A 247 -5.23 -8.75 -8.09
C LEU A 247 -4.00 -8.29 -7.32
N MET A 248 -4.14 -7.28 -6.45
CA MET A 248 -3.03 -6.78 -5.63
C MET A 248 -2.40 -7.90 -4.80
N ARG A 249 -3.22 -8.77 -4.21
CA ARG A 249 -2.75 -9.94 -3.49
C ARG A 249 -1.94 -10.84 -4.42
N ASP A 250 -2.46 -11.22 -5.59
CA ASP A 250 -1.73 -12.09 -6.51
C ASP A 250 -0.37 -11.49 -6.90
N LEU A 251 -0.33 -10.19 -7.22
CA LEU A 251 0.90 -9.47 -7.54
C LEU A 251 1.89 -9.47 -6.37
N LEU A 252 1.45 -9.11 -5.16
CA LEU A 252 2.31 -9.03 -3.97
C LEU A 252 2.80 -10.42 -3.49
N PHE A 253 2.07 -11.50 -3.78
CA PHE A 253 2.48 -12.86 -3.39
C PHE A 253 3.34 -13.56 -4.44
N ASN A 254 3.14 -13.28 -5.72
CA ASN A 254 3.92 -13.93 -6.78
C ASN A 254 5.20 -13.14 -7.10
N PHE A 255 5.21 -11.81 -6.94
CA PHE A 255 6.32 -10.94 -7.34
C PHE A 255 6.95 -10.25 -6.12
N ARG A 256 8.27 -10.04 -6.16
CA ARG A 256 8.95 -9.25 -5.13
C ARG A 256 8.77 -7.76 -5.42
N ILE A 257 7.60 -7.24 -5.05
CA ILE A 257 7.25 -5.84 -5.25
C ILE A 257 7.84 -4.97 -4.14
N GLU A 258 8.42 -3.84 -4.53
CA GLU A 258 8.76 -2.73 -3.64
C GLU A 258 7.48 -1.95 -3.30
N THR A 259 6.87 -2.24 -2.15
CA THR A 259 5.58 -1.63 -1.75
C THR A 259 5.63 -0.11 -1.56
N ASP A 260 6.82 0.48 -1.43
CA ASP A 260 6.97 1.95 -1.37
C ASP A 260 7.08 2.61 -2.75
N ARG A 261 7.06 1.79 -3.80
CA ARG A 261 7.05 2.18 -5.21
C ARG A 261 5.98 1.39 -5.95
N PHE A 262 4.80 1.31 -5.32
CA PHE A 262 3.60 0.74 -5.91
C PHE A 262 2.64 1.88 -6.28
N TYR A 263 2.45 2.12 -7.58
CA TYR A 263 1.62 3.18 -8.13
C TYR A 263 0.32 2.60 -8.70
N LEU A 264 -0.77 3.36 -8.56
CA LEU A 264 -2.00 3.11 -9.32
C LEU A 264 -2.05 4.08 -10.50
N SER A 265 -2.41 3.58 -11.66
CA SER A 265 -2.72 4.39 -12.83
C SER A 265 -4.13 4.07 -13.31
N ALA A 266 -4.85 5.07 -13.78
CA ALA A 266 -6.21 4.94 -14.29
C ALA A 266 -6.39 5.89 -15.48
N SER A 267 -7.18 5.48 -16.46
CA SER A 267 -7.60 6.34 -17.56
C SER A 267 -9.12 6.44 -17.68
N ASP A 268 -9.60 7.62 -18.08
CA ASP A 268 -10.98 7.87 -18.49
C ASP A 268 -11.98 7.38 -17.42
N ASP A 269 -12.85 6.44 -17.79
CA ASP A 269 -13.99 5.95 -17.00
C ASP A 269 -13.56 5.09 -15.79
N SER A 270 -12.29 4.67 -15.71
CA SER A 270 -11.78 3.98 -14.51
C SER A 270 -11.36 4.91 -13.39
N VAL A 271 -11.23 6.21 -13.68
CA VAL A 271 -10.73 7.23 -12.73
C VAL A 271 -11.61 7.34 -11.48
N PRO A 272 -12.96 7.40 -11.56
CA PRO A 272 -13.81 7.54 -10.38
C PRO A 272 -13.58 6.44 -9.34
N PHE A 273 -13.59 5.16 -9.76
CA PHE A 273 -13.32 4.05 -8.86
C PHE A 273 -11.92 4.12 -8.25
N ILE A 274 -10.89 4.45 -9.05
CA ILE A 274 -9.52 4.48 -8.55
C ILE A 274 -9.29 5.60 -7.56
N LEU A 275 -9.93 6.76 -7.75
CA LEU A 275 -9.93 7.83 -6.75
C LEU A 275 -10.60 7.37 -5.45
N ARG A 276 -11.79 6.76 -5.51
CA ARG A 276 -12.47 6.22 -4.31
C ARG A 276 -11.63 5.16 -3.61
N PHE A 277 -11.02 4.25 -4.37
CA PHE A 277 -10.18 3.18 -3.83
C PHE A 277 -8.91 3.73 -3.17
N ALA A 278 -8.23 4.67 -3.81
CA ALA A 278 -7.05 5.32 -3.24
C ALA A 278 -7.39 6.18 -2.03
N SER A 279 -8.53 6.89 -2.03
CA SER A 279 -9.02 7.62 -0.85
C SER A 279 -9.35 6.70 0.31
N ALA A 280 -9.75 5.45 0.06
CA ALA A 280 -10.02 4.45 1.10
C ALA A 280 -8.75 3.80 1.66
N PHE A 281 -7.69 3.70 0.85
CA PHE A 281 -6.45 2.99 1.17
C PHE A 281 -5.19 3.79 0.80
N PRO A 282 -5.09 5.07 1.19
CA PRO A 282 -4.02 5.95 0.68
C PRO A 282 -2.62 5.49 1.11
N ASP A 283 -2.53 4.74 2.21
CA ASP A 283 -1.27 4.22 2.75
C ASP A 283 -0.73 2.98 2.03
N ARG A 284 -1.39 2.55 0.94
CA ARG A 284 -0.97 1.40 0.12
C ARG A 284 -0.13 1.79 -1.09
N PHE A 285 -0.15 3.06 -1.50
CA PHE A 285 0.40 3.48 -2.77
C PHE A 285 1.48 4.54 -2.59
N ALA A 286 2.43 4.54 -3.51
CA ALA A 286 3.45 5.57 -3.64
C ALA A 286 2.89 6.83 -4.33
N GLY A 287 1.96 6.63 -5.26
CA GLY A 287 1.26 7.72 -5.93
C GLY A 287 0.18 7.25 -6.88
N LEU A 288 -0.58 8.21 -7.39
CA LEU A 288 -1.63 8.03 -8.39
C LEU A 288 -1.26 8.70 -9.71
N VAL A 289 -1.55 8.04 -10.81
CA VAL A 289 -1.44 8.59 -12.17
C VAL A 289 -2.82 8.60 -12.80
N ILE A 290 -3.40 9.79 -12.93
CA ILE A 290 -4.74 10.01 -13.46
C ILE A 290 -4.59 10.49 -14.90
N LYS A 291 -5.10 9.72 -15.86
CA LYS A 291 -5.05 10.03 -17.29
C LYS A 291 -6.46 10.38 -17.76
N ASN A 292 -6.61 11.55 -18.35
CA ASN A 292 -7.88 12.04 -18.90
C ASN A 292 -9.02 12.00 -17.87
N PRO A 293 -8.94 12.81 -16.81
CA PRO A 293 -9.79 12.66 -15.64
C PRO A 293 -11.28 12.85 -15.97
N LYS A 294 -12.10 11.90 -15.52
CA LYS A 294 -13.56 11.97 -15.48
C LYS A 294 -14.06 11.65 -14.06
N GLY A 295 -15.20 12.23 -13.67
CA GLY A 295 -15.86 11.93 -12.39
C GLY A 295 -15.00 12.16 -11.13
N ILE A 296 -14.09 13.13 -11.19
CA ILE A 296 -13.10 13.40 -10.13
C ILE A 296 -13.64 14.22 -8.97
N GLU A 297 -14.77 14.89 -9.17
CA GLU A 297 -15.54 15.64 -8.17
C GLU A 297 -15.96 14.78 -6.97
N ASN A 298 -16.08 13.46 -7.17
CA ASN A 298 -16.44 12.49 -6.13
C ASN A 298 -15.24 12.02 -5.28
N ALA A 299 -14.03 12.54 -5.54
CA ALA A 299 -12.86 12.17 -4.76
C ALA A 299 -12.94 12.73 -3.34
N THR A 300 -12.58 11.90 -2.35
CA THR A 300 -12.38 12.38 -0.98
C THR A 300 -11.00 13.02 -0.86
N VAL A 301 -10.88 14.26 -1.33
CA VAL A 301 -9.64 15.05 -1.42
C VAL A 301 -8.82 15.04 -0.12
N PRO A 302 -9.41 15.22 1.09
CA PRO A 302 -8.62 15.21 2.33
C PRO A 302 -7.82 13.92 2.55
N ASN A 303 -8.34 12.77 2.13
CA ASN A 303 -7.65 11.48 2.31
C ASN A 303 -6.44 11.32 1.38
N LEU A 304 -6.41 12.09 0.29
CA LEU A 304 -5.34 12.07 -0.71
C LEU A 304 -4.21 13.05 -0.37
N MET A 305 -4.29 13.80 0.74
CA MET A 305 -3.33 14.88 1.05
C MET A 305 -1.86 14.43 1.10
N ASN A 306 -1.59 13.18 1.49
CA ASN A 306 -0.24 12.64 1.64
C ASN A 306 0.18 11.73 0.48
N LEU A 307 -0.65 11.62 -0.56
CA LEU A 307 -0.42 10.76 -1.70
C LEU A 307 -0.01 11.61 -2.90
N SER A 308 1.15 11.32 -3.50
CA SER A 308 1.58 12.05 -4.70
C SER A 308 0.64 11.77 -5.87
N VAL A 309 0.23 12.81 -6.59
CA VAL A 309 -0.72 12.71 -7.71
C VAL A 309 -0.13 13.32 -8.96
N LEU A 310 -0.05 12.53 -10.03
CA LEU A 310 0.24 12.99 -11.39
C LEU A 310 -1.07 12.98 -12.19
N ILE A 311 -1.42 14.12 -12.76
CA ILE A 311 -2.61 14.29 -13.60
C ILE A 311 -2.14 14.61 -15.02
N ILE A 312 -2.59 13.81 -15.98
CA ILE A 312 -2.33 13.97 -17.41
C ILE A 312 -3.66 14.23 -18.09
N TYR A 313 -3.78 15.32 -18.84
CA TYR A 313 -5.04 15.76 -19.43
C TYR A 313 -4.90 16.12 -20.90
N ASP A 314 -6.00 16.03 -21.66
CA ASP A 314 -6.11 16.67 -22.96
C ASP A 314 -6.70 18.09 -22.82
N LYS A 315 -6.87 18.78 -23.96
CA LYS A 315 -7.39 20.15 -23.98
C LYS A 315 -8.77 20.27 -23.34
N ASP A 316 -9.63 19.28 -23.54
CA ASP A 316 -11.02 19.30 -23.09
C ASP A 316 -11.11 19.10 -21.57
N HIS A 317 -10.17 18.35 -20.99
CA HIS A 317 -10.12 18.07 -19.56
C HIS A 317 -9.13 18.95 -18.78
N LYS A 318 -8.57 20.00 -19.38
CA LYS A 318 -7.62 20.90 -18.71
C LYS A 318 -8.23 21.59 -17.49
N SER A 319 -9.39 22.23 -17.65
CA SER A 319 -10.01 23.03 -16.58
C SER A 319 -10.39 22.19 -15.36
N ILE A 320 -10.98 21.00 -15.57
CA ILE A 320 -11.34 20.09 -14.49
C ILE A 320 -10.08 19.57 -13.77
N SER A 321 -9.00 19.30 -14.51
CA SER A 321 -7.71 18.87 -13.96
C SER A 321 -7.05 19.94 -13.09
N GLU A 322 -7.05 21.20 -13.55
CA GLU A 322 -6.50 22.34 -12.81
C GLU A 322 -7.30 22.61 -11.54
N THR A 323 -8.63 22.55 -11.61
CA THR A 323 -9.53 22.67 -10.45
C THR A 323 -9.25 21.58 -9.41
N PHE A 324 -9.14 20.32 -9.84
CA PHE A 324 -8.86 19.22 -8.92
C PHE A 324 -7.45 19.31 -8.31
N ALA A 325 -6.45 19.70 -9.10
CA ALA A 325 -5.10 19.94 -8.58
C ALA A 325 -5.08 21.08 -7.55
N LYS A 326 -5.84 22.15 -7.77
CA LYS A 326 -6.03 23.25 -6.81
C LYS A 326 -6.68 22.73 -5.52
N ASN A 327 -7.77 21.97 -5.61
CA ASN A 327 -8.44 21.40 -4.44
C ASN A 327 -7.52 20.49 -3.62
N LEU A 328 -6.70 19.66 -4.28
CA LEU A 328 -5.68 18.84 -3.60
C LEU A 328 -4.66 19.70 -2.84
N LYS A 329 -4.16 20.77 -3.47
CA LYS A 329 -3.21 21.70 -2.83
C LYS A 329 -3.84 22.43 -1.64
N GLU A 330 -5.07 22.92 -1.77
CA GLU A 330 -5.82 23.56 -0.68
C GLU A 330 -6.10 22.61 0.49
N ALA A 331 -6.28 21.32 0.21
CA ALA A 331 -6.39 20.30 1.25
C ALA A 331 -5.07 20.00 1.98
N GLY A 332 -3.93 20.47 1.43
CA GLY A 332 -2.58 20.31 1.97
C GLY A 332 -1.72 19.29 1.21
N ASN A 333 -2.05 18.93 -0.03
CA ASN A 333 -1.21 18.07 -0.85
C ASN A 333 -0.11 18.86 -1.57
N GLU A 334 1.13 18.69 -1.15
CA GLU A 334 2.30 19.36 -1.73
C GLU A 334 2.82 18.67 -3.00
N ASN A 335 2.38 17.44 -3.30
CA ASN A 335 2.96 16.58 -4.33
C ASN A 335 2.01 16.33 -5.50
N VAL A 336 1.49 17.43 -6.09
CA VAL A 336 0.58 17.38 -7.25
C VAL A 336 1.29 17.89 -8.49
N THR A 337 1.33 17.07 -9.54
CA THR A 337 1.93 17.40 -10.85
C THR A 337 0.87 17.34 -11.94
N LEU A 338 0.89 18.31 -12.85
CA LEU A 338 0.02 18.41 -14.02
C LEU A 338 0.88 18.31 -15.28
N LEU A 339 0.47 17.48 -16.24
CA LEU A 339 1.10 17.38 -17.56
C LEU A 339 0.03 17.39 -18.66
N GLU A 340 0.35 17.99 -19.80
CA GLU A 340 -0.45 17.84 -21.01
C GLU A 340 -0.19 16.46 -21.65
N GLY A 341 -1.26 15.85 -22.13
CA GLY A 341 -1.27 14.53 -22.77
C GLY A 341 -0.63 14.55 -24.14
N LYS A 342 0.25 13.59 -24.40
CA LYS A 342 0.93 13.36 -25.68
C LYS A 342 0.19 12.28 -26.46
N GLY A 343 -0.66 12.70 -27.39
CA GLY A 343 -1.52 11.84 -28.21
C GLY A 343 -2.92 11.69 -27.60
N THR A 344 -3.60 10.60 -27.92
CA THR A 344 -4.94 10.31 -27.38
C THR A 344 -4.83 9.49 -26.09
N SER A 345 -5.82 9.63 -25.19
CA SER A 345 -5.91 8.79 -23.98
C SER A 345 -5.81 7.30 -24.36
N PRO A 346 -4.98 6.50 -23.68
CA PRO A 346 -4.32 6.73 -22.38
C PRO A 346 -2.93 7.41 -22.45
N PHE A 347 -2.67 8.22 -23.47
CA PHE A 347 -1.47 9.06 -23.63
C PHE A 347 -0.16 8.28 -23.62
N ALA A 348 -0.02 7.33 -24.55
CA ALA A 348 1.19 6.51 -24.70
C ALA A 348 2.49 7.34 -24.79
N GLY A 349 2.43 8.56 -25.33
CA GLY A 349 3.60 9.45 -25.42
C GLY A 349 4.12 9.96 -24.07
N ASN A 350 3.37 9.82 -22.98
CA ASN A 350 3.80 10.22 -21.63
C ASN A 350 4.41 9.08 -20.81
N ALA A 351 4.58 7.87 -21.34
CA ALA A 351 5.11 6.73 -20.58
C ALA A 351 6.45 7.03 -19.86
N LEU A 352 7.39 7.67 -20.56
CA LEU A 352 8.67 8.09 -19.99
C LEU A 352 8.53 9.19 -18.94
N ASP A 353 7.54 10.09 -19.07
CA ASP A 353 7.29 11.14 -18.08
C ASP A 353 6.74 10.53 -16.79
N ILE A 354 5.81 9.58 -16.91
CA ILE A 354 5.27 8.81 -15.79
C ILE A 354 6.39 8.04 -15.10
N GLU A 355 7.27 7.39 -15.86
CA GLU A 355 8.41 6.66 -15.30
C GLU A 355 9.34 7.58 -14.52
N LYS A 356 9.75 8.71 -15.10
CA LYS A 356 10.61 9.72 -14.45
C LYS A 356 9.98 10.25 -13.16
N TRP A 357 8.68 10.52 -13.18
CA TRP A 357 7.93 10.92 -11.99
C TRP A 357 7.94 9.80 -10.94
N ALA A 358 7.60 8.57 -11.33
CA ALA A 358 7.56 7.42 -10.43
C ALA A 358 8.94 7.07 -9.86
N GLN A 359 10.05 7.34 -10.56
CA GLN A 359 11.40 7.13 -10.04
C GLN A 359 11.77 8.07 -8.88
N LYS A 360 11.10 9.23 -8.77
CA LYS A 360 11.31 10.23 -7.72
C LYS A 360 10.27 10.15 -6.60
N THR A 361 9.11 9.56 -6.90
CA THR A 361 7.99 9.45 -5.98
C THR A 361 8.09 8.20 -5.12
N PHE A 362 7.97 8.36 -3.80
CA PHE A 362 7.95 7.26 -2.83
C PHE A 362 6.75 7.37 -1.91
N ARG A 363 6.26 6.22 -1.45
CA ARG A 363 5.18 6.15 -0.47
C ARG A 363 5.55 6.78 0.86
N LEU A 364 4.85 7.83 1.26
CA LEU A 364 4.94 8.42 2.59
C LEU A 364 4.19 7.55 3.61
N LEU A 365 4.89 6.58 4.21
CA LEU A 365 4.29 5.62 5.16
C LEU A 365 3.84 6.24 6.50
N TYR A 366 4.58 7.24 6.98
CA TYR A 366 4.42 7.82 8.31
C TYR A 366 4.26 9.35 8.21
N PRO A 367 3.22 9.85 7.51
CA PRO A 367 2.99 11.28 7.40
C PRO A 367 2.77 11.87 8.80
N ARG A 368 3.31 13.07 9.03
CA ARG A 368 3.14 13.81 10.29
C ARG A 368 1.72 14.33 10.45
N HIS A 369 1.02 14.56 9.35
CA HIS A 369 -0.31 15.13 9.35
C HIS A 369 -1.23 14.20 8.55
N VAL A 370 -2.30 13.71 9.18
CA VAL A 370 -3.30 12.84 8.56
C VAL A 370 -4.66 13.48 8.69
N LYS A 371 -5.31 13.76 7.56
CA LYS A 371 -6.75 14.00 7.49
C LYS A 371 -7.43 12.72 7.02
N LEU A 372 -8.51 12.36 7.70
CA LEU A 372 -9.31 11.19 7.38
C LEU A 372 -10.79 11.57 7.45
N LEU A 373 -11.43 11.51 6.28
CA LEU A 373 -12.87 11.52 6.08
C LEU A 373 -13.26 10.10 5.61
N PRO A 374 -13.95 9.28 6.42
CA PRO A 374 -14.32 7.92 6.01
C PRO A 374 -15.14 7.93 4.73
N VAL A 375 -14.73 7.09 3.76
CA VAL A 375 -15.46 6.92 2.50
C VAL A 375 -16.64 5.95 2.61
N SER A 376 -16.77 5.25 3.75
CA SER A 376 -17.92 4.41 4.09
C SER A 376 -17.85 4.05 5.56
N ASP A 377 -18.94 3.53 6.12
CA ASP A 377 -18.94 3.10 7.52
C ASP A 377 -17.99 1.93 7.83
N ARG A 378 -17.53 1.21 6.80
CA ARG A 378 -16.60 0.08 6.93
C ARG A 378 -15.14 0.49 6.72
N LEU A 379 -14.88 1.61 6.05
CA LEU A 379 -13.54 2.02 5.62
C LEU A 379 -13.12 3.29 6.37
N LYS A 380 -12.65 3.07 7.59
CA LYS A 380 -12.40 4.08 8.62
C LYS A 380 -10.92 4.19 9.00
N LYS A 381 -10.00 3.92 8.07
CA LYS A 381 -8.55 3.90 8.34
C LYS A 381 -7.76 4.57 7.23
N ALA A 382 -6.81 5.43 7.62
CA ALA A 382 -5.77 5.94 6.73
C ALA A 382 -4.44 5.99 7.50
N TYR A 383 -3.37 5.51 6.87
CA TYR A 383 -2.03 5.47 7.45
C TYR A 383 -2.03 4.82 8.85
N TRP A 384 -1.63 5.60 9.85
CA TRP A 384 -1.50 5.21 11.24
C TRP A 384 -2.71 5.61 12.11
N VAL A 385 -3.80 6.09 11.49
CA VAL A 385 -5.03 6.52 12.17
C VAL A 385 -6.20 5.62 11.76
N LYS A 386 -6.94 5.11 12.75
CA LYS A 386 -8.17 4.35 12.52
C LYS A 386 -9.29 4.86 13.42
N ILE A 387 -10.41 5.25 12.82
CA ILE A 387 -11.65 5.49 13.55
C ILE A 387 -12.27 4.13 13.89
N ASP A 388 -12.44 3.86 15.18
CA ASP A 388 -13.07 2.62 15.67
C ASP A 388 -14.58 2.77 15.80
N ARG A 389 -15.05 3.95 16.23
CA ARG A 389 -16.46 4.24 16.46
C ARG A 389 -16.73 5.72 16.14
N SER A 390 -17.81 5.97 15.41
CA SER A 390 -18.28 7.29 14.98
C SER A 390 -19.79 7.22 14.76
N GLU A 391 -20.42 8.37 14.57
CA GLU A 391 -21.74 8.43 13.94
C GLU A 391 -21.70 7.75 12.54
N GLY A 392 -22.84 7.23 12.08
CA GLY A 392 -22.96 6.71 10.72
C GLY A 392 -22.91 7.84 9.70
N LEU A 393 -22.39 7.58 8.50
CA LEU A 393 -22.26 8.63 7.48
C LEU A 393 -23.63 9.18 7.02
N GLY A 394 -24.65 8.31 7.00
CA GLY A 394 -26.03 8.65 6.64
C GLY A 394 -26.88 9.15 7.81
N ASP A 395 -26.39 9.07 9.05
CA ASP A 395 -27.15 9.44 10.25
C ASP A 395 -27.01 10.94 10.59
N VAL A 396 -26.05 11.63 9.98
CA VAL A 396 -25.75 13.04 10.27
C VAL A 396 -25.60 13.88 9.00
N PRO A 397 -25.92 15.19 9.05
CA PRO A 397 -25.66 16.13 7.96
C PRO A 397 -24.20 16.15 7.52
N ALA A 398 -23.93 16.59 6.28
CA ALA A 398 -22.61 16.52 5.66
C ALA A 398 -21.51 17.25 6.47
N GLU A 399 -21.86 18.40 7.04
CA GLU A 399 -21.02 19.25 7.87
C GLU A 399 -20.68 18.64 9.24
N LEU A 400 -21.51 17.70 9.73
CA LEU A 400 -21.31 16.96 10.96
C LEU A 400 -20.78 15.54 10.72
N ARG A 401 -20.48 15.16 9.47
CA ARG A 401 -19.96 13.82 9.19
C ARG A 401 -18.66 13.53 9.95
N PRO A 402 -18.46 12.25 10.35
CA PRO A 402 -17.23 11.80 10.96
C PRO A 402 -15.99 12.26 10.21
N ARG A 403 -15.16 13.07 10.85
CA ARG A 403 -13.85 13.48 10.32
C ARG A 403 -12.84 13.59 11.44
N ILE A 404 -11.58 13.32 11.10
CA ILE A 404 -10.47 13.44 12.03
C ILE A 404 -9.24 14.02 11.33
N GLU A 405 -8.59 14.97 12.00
CA GLU A 405 -7.29 15.52 11.65
C GLU A 405 -6.34 15.18 12.80
N VAL A 406 -5.24 14.49 12.47
CA VAL A 406 -4.23 14.08 13.45
C VAL A 406 -2.87 14.62 13.03
N LYS A 407 -2.18 15.29 13.95
CA LYS A 407 -0.81 15.80 13.76
C LYS A 407 0.13 15.18 14.80
N ALA A 408 1.19 14.55 14.34
CA ALA A 408 2.29 14.05 15.16
C ALA A 408 3.45 15.04 15.16
N ASP A 409 3.78 15.53 16.34
CA ASP A 409 4.92 16.40 16.62
C ASP A 409 5.96 15.59 17.41
N PRO A 410 6.95 14.97 16.73
CA PRO A 410 7.95 14.15 17.38
C PRO A 410 8.89 14.96 18.29
N GLU A 411 9.07 16.26 18.02
CA GLU A 411 10.01 17.12 18.75
C GLU A 411 9.50 17.36 20.17
N ASN A 412 8.21 17.65 20.30
CA ASN A 412 7.55 17.85 21.60
C ASN A 412 6.91 16.56 22.15
N ASN A 413 7.15 15.42 21.51
CA ASN A 413 6.52 14.13 21.81
C ASN A 413 4.99 14.20 21.96
N ARG A 414 4.35 14.96 21.07
CA ARG A 414 2.95 15.36 21.15
C ARG A 414 2.16 14.86 19.94
N ILE A 415 0.91 14.47 20.17
CA ILE A 415 -0.06 14.17 19.11
C ILE A 415 -1.28 15.05 19.32
N GLU A 416 -1.68 15.80 18.31
CA GLU A 416 -2.91 16.58 18.31
C GLU A 416 -3.98 15.88 17.50
N ILE A 417 -5.19 15.80 18.05
CA ILE A 417 -6.37 15.21 17.42
C ILE A 417 -7.49 16.24 17.44
N LYS A 418 -7.95 16.63 16.25
CA LYS A 418 -9.20 17.37 16.05
C LYS A 418 -10.19 16.45 15.37
N SER A 419 -11.41 16.41 15.86
CA SER A 419 -12.41 15.50 15.31
C SER A 419 -13.83 16.06 15.40
N THR A 420 -14.69 15.56 14.52
CA THR A 420 -16.13 15.81 14.52
C THR A 420 -16.82 14.46 14.39
N SER A 421 -17.83 14.19 15.24
CA SER A 421 -18.65 12.96 15.21
C SER A 421 -17.87 11.64 15.27
N VAL A 422 -16.69 11.67 15.90
CA VAL A 422 -15.87 10.48 16.19
C VAL A 422 -15.89 10.27 17.70
N TRP A 423 -16.20 9.05 18.14
CA TRP A 423 -16.21 8.71 19.56
C TRP A 423 -14.98 7.93 20.00
N ARG A 424 -14.33 7.19 19.08
CA ARG A 424 -13.16 6.39 19.42
C ARG A 424 -12.19 6.26 18.26
N VAL A 425 -10.91 6.40 18.55
CA VAL A 425 -9.81 6.27 17.60
C VAL A 425 -8.75 5.27 18.10
N THR A 426 -8.10 4.58 17.18
CA THR A 426 -6.86 3.85 17.40
C THR A 426 -5.73 4.50 16.61
N LEU A 427 -4.64 4.85 17.28
CA LEU A 427 -3.38 5.31 16.70
C LEU A 427 -2.37 4.16 16.68
N TYR A 428 -1.73 3.93 15.54
CA TYR A 428 -0.64 2.97 15.38
C TYR A 428 0.71 3.69 15.45
N LEU A 429 1.57 3.36 16.40
CA LEU A 429 2.75 4.19 16.70
C LEU A 429 4.07 3.45 16.48
N ASN A 430 5.08 4.26 16.18
CA ASN A 430 6.49 3.90 16.14
C ASN A 430 7.33 5.14 16.51
N ASP A 431 8.63 4.93 16.68
CA ASP A 431 9.59 5.98 17.05
C ASP A 431 9.89 6.99 15.96
N PHE A 432 9.38 6.77 14.75
CA PHE A 432 9.36 7.85 13.78
C PHE A 432 8.31 8.88 14.21
N LEU A 433 7.11 8.46 14.60
CA LEU A 433 5.98 9.35 14.94
C LEU A 433 6.16 10.08 16.28
N VAL A 434 6.58 9.37 17.33
CA VAL A 434 6.74 9.86 18.70
C VAL A 434 7.81 9.04 19.42
N ASP A 435 8.56 9.64 20.35
CA ASP A 435 9.52 8.93 21.20
C ASP A 435 8.80 8.07 22.25
N LEU A 436 8.82 6.75 22.05
CA LEU A 436 8.16 5.79 22.93
C LEU A 436 8.92 5.53 24.24
N ASP A 437 10.11 6.12 24.43
CA ASP A 437 10.80 6.10 25.73
C ASP A 437 10.28 7.18 26.70
N LYS A 438 9.56 8.17 26.17
CA LYS A 438 8.99 9.29 26.93
C LYS A 438 7.46 9.15 27.07
N GLU A 439 6.90 9.93 27.98
CA GLU A 439 5.45 10.11 28.06
C GLU A 439 4.97 10.90 26.83
N ILE A 440 3.92 10.42 26.17
CA ILE A 440 3.34 11.02 24.98
C ILE A 440 2.20 11.94 25.42
N SER A 441 2.25 13.20 25.01
CA SER A 441 1.16 14.15 25.24
C SER A 441 0.17 14.07 24.09
N ILE A 442 -1.06 13.62 24.33
CA ILE A 442 -2.10 13.51 23.31
C ILE A 442 -3.19 14.54 23.59
N VAL A 443 -3.32 15.54 22.73
CA VAL A 443 -4.31 16.61 22.88
C VAL A 443 -5.50 16.30 21.99
N VAL A 444 -6.63 15.93 22.59
CA VAL A 444 -7.85 15.53 21.89
C VAL A 444 -8.91 16.60 22.08
N ASN A 445 -9.27 17.29 20.99
CA ASN A 445 -10.23 18.41 21.02
C ASN A 445 -9.90 19.44 22.14
N GLY A 446 -8.61 19.74 22.34
CA GLY A 446 -8.12 20.65 23.39
C GLY A 446 -7.82 20.00 24.75
N VAL A 447 -8.31 18.78 25.01
CA VAL A 447 -8.08 18.07 26.29
C VAL A 447 -6.77 17.29 26.23
N VAL A 448 -5.85 17.57 27.16
CA VAL A 448 -4.56 16.89 27.24
C VAL A 448 -4.68 15.55 27.95
N GLN A 449 -4.19 14.49 27.33
CA GLN A 449 -4.08 13.15 27.89
C GLN A 449 -2.63 12.68 27.81
N LYS A 450 -2.07 12.26 28.95
CA LYS A 450 -0.72 11.70 29.01
C LYS A 450 -0.79 10.18 28.87
N GLN A 451 0.02 9.63 27.97
CA GLN A 451 0.05 8.19 27.70
C GLN A 451 1.48 7.67 27.65
N ARG A 452 1.72 6.52 28.28
CA ARG A 452 2.96 5.75 28.11
C ARG A 452 2.66 4.45 27.38
N ARG A 453 3.50 4.08 26.41
CA ARG A 453 3.37 2.81 25.69
C ARG A 453 4.71 2.13 25.54
N GLN A 454 4.68 0.80 25.57
CA GLN A 454 5.85 -0.02 25.32
C GLN A 454 5.82 -0.55 23.89
N ARG A 455 7.01 -0.72 23.33
CA ARG A 455 7.22 -1.37 22.03
C ARG A 455 6.98 -2.88 22.18
N SER A 456 6.25 -3.48 21.25
CA SER A 456 5.91 -4.89 21.27
C SER A 456 6.27 -5.57 19.95
N MET A 457 7.18 -6.55 20.04
CA MET A 457 7.54 -7.41 18.89
C MET A 457 6.34 -8.25 18.42
N GLU A 458 5.48 -8.68 19.35
CA GLU A 458 4.28 -9.42 18.99
C GLU A 458 3.30 -8.54 18.19
N PHE A 459 3.10 -7.31 18.62
CA PHE A 459 2.27 -6.35 17.88
C PHE A 459 2.81 -6.10 16.48
N LEU A 460 4.11 -5.83 16.36
CA LEU A 460 4.78 -5.64 15.07
C LEU A 460 4.58 -6.84 14.14
N GLN A 461 4.82 -8.05 14.64
CA GLN A 461 4.64 -9.27 13.87
C GLN A 461 3.19 -9.42 13.38
N ASN A 462 2.22 -9.21 14.26
CA ASN A 462 0.81 -9.32 13.92
C ASN A 462 0.41 -8.30 12.85
N MET A 463 0.96 -7.08 12.92
CA MET A 463 0.74 -6.04 11.91
C MET A 463 1.32 -6.42 10.55
N ILE A 464 2.57 -6.88 10.49
CA ILE A 464 3.22 -7.31 9.24
C ILE A 464 2.40 -8.42 8.56
N ILE A 465 2.00 -9.45 9.33
CA ILE A 465 1.25 -10.60 8.78
C ILE A 465 -0.16 -10.17 8.33
N ARG A 466 -0.89 -9.42 9.16
CA ARG A 466 -2.27 -9.02 8.83
C ARG A 466 -2.35 -8.06 7.67
N ARG A 467 -1.39 -7.14 7.55
CA ARG A 467 -1.39 -6.13 6.48
C ARG A 467 -0.82 -6.64 5.17
N GLY A 468 -0.01 -7.71 5.19
CA GLY A 468 0.70 -8.23 4.02
C GLY A 468 1.73 -7.23 3.48
N ASP A 469 2.22 -6.33 4.33
CA ASP A 469 3.09 -5.22 3.95
C ASP A 469 4.20 -5.10 5.00
N PRO A 470 5.39 -5.66 4.73
CA PRO A 470 6.45 -5.76 5.73
C PRO A 470 7.17 -4.43 5.95
N ARG A 471 6.93 -3.40 5.13
CA ARG A 471 7.56 -2.08 5.29
C ARG A 471 6.71 -1.13 6.14
N ASN A 472 5.43 -1.45 6.34
CA ASN A 472 4.50 -0.68 7.17
C ASN A 472 4.62 -1.11 8.65
N ILE A 473 5.61 -0.53 9.34
CA ILE A 473 6.11 -0.92 10.67
C ILE A 473 5.45 -0.08 11.77
N TYR A 474 4.71 -0.74 12.64
CA TYR A 474 4.24 -0.17 13.91
C TYR A 474 4.56 -1.14 15.05
N VAL A 475 4.99 -0.60 16.18
CA VAL A 475 5.44 -1.42 17.33
C VAL A 475 4.47 -1.34 18.51
N THR A 476 3.49 -0.45 18.47
CA THR A 476 2.46 -0.34 19.48
C THR A 476 1.20 0.35 18.94
N SER A 477 0.15 0.42 19.76
CA SER A 477 -1.04 1.21 19.46
C SER A 477 -1.64 1.84 20.70
N ILE A 478 -2.34 2.95 20.52
CA ILE A 478 -3.12 3.63 21.55
C ILE A 478 -4.57 3.69 21.08
N ARG A 479 -5.48 3.18 21.90
CA ARG A 479 -6.92 3.36 21.70
C ARG A 479 -7.40 4.45 22.65
N LEU A 480 -8.12 5.43 22.11
CA LEU A 480 -8.55 6.63 22.82
C LEU A 480 -10.04 6.84 22.60
N ASP A 481 -10.75 7.12 23.68
CA ASP A 481 -12.09 7.70 23.60
C ASP A 481 -11.95 9.21 23.35
N ILE A 482 -12.77 9.73 22.44
CA ILE A 482 -12.77 11.13 22.04
C ILE A 482 -13.81 11.86 22.91
N PRO A 483 -13.41 12.85 23.72
CA PRO A 483 -14.36 13.67 24.44
C PRO A 483 -15.24 14.43 23.45
N LYS A 484 -16.55 14.47 23.71
CA LYS A 484 -17.44 15.36 22.96
C LYS A 484 -16.91 16.79 23.12
N PRO A 485 -16.80 17.58 22.05
CA PRO A 485 -16.46 18.98 22.20
C PRO A 485 -17.48 19.60 23.16
N ALA A 486 -17.01 20.36 24.16
CA ALA A 486 -17.90 21.14 25.01
C ALA A 486 -18.77 22.00 24.09
N SER A 487 -20.09 21.78 24.10
CA SER A 487 -21.03 22.59 23.34
C SER A 487 -20.86 24.03 23.83
N LYS A 488 -20.33 24.91 22.96
CA LYS A 488 -20.12 26.32 23.31
C LYS A 488 -21.43 27.04 23.66
N ASP A 489 -22.57 26.45 23.30
CA ASP A 489 -23.89 27.08 23.46
C ASP A 489 -24.53 26.92 24.85
N GLN A 490 -23.91 26.20 25.79
CA GLN A 490 -24.46 26.12 27.16
C GLN A 490 -23.99 27.25 28.10
N GLY A 491 -23.11 28.15 27.62
CA GLY A 491 -22.60 29.27 28.42
C GLY A 491 -23.34 30.61 28.21
N GLU A 492 -24.06 30.79 27.11
CA GLU A 492 -24.70 32.09 26.79
C GLU A 492 -26.20 32.16 27.14
N GLU A 493 -26.85 31.03 27.47
CA GLU A 493 -28.27 31.04 27.89
C GLU A 493 -28.47 31.21 29.41
N GLU A 494 -27.49 30.90 30.26
CA GLU A 494 -27.61 31.14 31.71
C GLU A 494 -27.36 32.61 32.11
N GLU A 495 -26.62 33.39 31.31
CA GLU A 495 -26.35 34.80 31.63
C GLU A 495 -27.53 35.73 31.29
N LYS A 496 -28.54 35.26 30.53
CA LYS A 496 -29.76 36.04 30.22
C LYS A 496 -30.96 35.74 31.13
N LYS A 497 -30.86 34.82 32.08
CA LYS A 497 -31.94 34.51 33.04
C LYS A 497 -31.77 35.14 34.43
N GLY A 498 -30.71 35.92 34.65
CA GLY A 498 -30.42 36.56 35.95
C GLY A 498 -30.88 38.01 36.11
N GLU A 499 -31.43 38.65 35.08
CA GLU A 499 -31.62 40.12 35.07
C GLU A 499 -33.09 40.57 35.00
N GLY A 500 -34.04 39.71 35.41
CA GLY A 500 -35.47 39.99 35.32
C GLY A 500 -36.28 39.51 36.52
N ASP A 501 -35.97 40.01 37.72
CA ASP A 501 -36.91 40.01 38.85
C ASP A 501 -36.47 41.06 39.89
N SER A 502 -36.72 42.34 39.58
CA SER A 502 -36.75 43.41 40.57
C SER A 502 -37.62 44.57 40.05
N HIS A 503 -38.95 44.42 40.09
CA HIS A 503 -39.89 45.53 40.14
C HIS A 503 -41.13 45.17 40.95
#